data_AF-A0A651EZA7-F1
#
_entry.id   AF-A0A651EZA7-F1
#
_cell.length_a   1.000
_cell.length_b   1.000
_cell.length_c   1.000
_cell.angle_alpha   90.00
_cell.angle_beta   90.00
_cell.angle_gamma   90.00
#
_symmetry.space_group_name_H-M   'P 1'
#
loop_
_entity.id
_entity.type
_entity.pdbx_description
1 polymer ?
#
loop_
_entity_poly.entity_id
_entity_poly.type
_entity_poly.pdbx_seq_one_letter_code
_entity_poly.pdbx_strand_id
1 'polypeptide(L)'
;MDLLALLLFNSSILLLMFLYFRKRIDQELTAERAIEKVREEIGLLVAELNKTTERNITLIEDRVRRVAQEVERADRSLSALTRVRETTERTVETYNALGRRSVRSNEESSLDVGKPAEPVENKSEVTVAPENDRRSLRDSVFELHRQGVPVDEIAARLGGTIAEIELMVGLGPTGRRSRTD
;
A
#
# COMPACT_ATOMS: atom_id res chain seq x y z
N MET A 1 -58.38 -69.21 42.68
CA MET A 1 -58.35 -67.74 42.49
C MET A 1 -56.94 -67.19 42.60
N ASP A 2 -56.13 -67.69 43.53
CA ASP A 2 -54.77 -67.17 43.79
C ASP A 2 -53.79 -67.30 42.62
N LEU A 3 -53.83 -68.42 41.89
CA LEU A 3 -53.02 -68.62 40.66
C LEU A 3 -53.35 -67.61 39.55
N LEU A 4 -54.63 -67.28 39.37
CA LEU A 4 -55.08 -66.27 38.40
C LEU A 4 -54.64 -64.86 38.83
N ALA A 5 -54.71 -64.54 40.12
CA ALA A 5 -54.26 -63.27 40.67
C ALA A 5 -52.73 -63.08 40.52
N LEU A 6 -51.94 -64.14 40.78
CA LEU A 6 -50.49 -64.11 40.57
C LEU A 6 -50.12 -63.96 39.10
N LEU A 7 -50.84 -64.60 38.19
CA LEU A 7 -50.60 -64.49 36.75
C LEU A 7 -50.92 -63.08 36.22
N LEU A 8 -52.02 -62.47 36.68
CA LEU A 8 -52.36 -61.09 36.35
C LEU A 8 -51.35 -60.08 36.90
N PHE A 9 -50.87 -60.29 38.13
CA PHE A 9 -49.84 -59.44 38.73
C PHE A 9 -48.51 -59.52 37.96
N ASN A 10 -48.07 -60.73 37.62
CA ASN A 10 -46.86 -60.94 36.83
C ASN A 10 -46.99 -60.33 35.42
N SER A 11 -48.13 -60.55 34.75
CA SER A 11 -48.42 -59.95 33.46
C SER A 11 -48.42 -58.41 33.52
N SER A 12 -48.93 -57.83 34.61
CA SER A 12 -48.93 -56.38 34.82
C SER A 12 -47.52 -55.82 35.02
N ILE A 13 -46.66 -56.50 35.78
CA ILE A 13 -45.25 -56.12 35.96
C ILE A 13 -44.52 -56.19 34.62
N LEU A 14 -44.75 -57.26 33.85
CA LEU A 14 -44.08 -57.47 32.57
C LEU A 14 -44.54 -56.43 31.53
N LEU A 15 -45.82 -56.06 31.54
CA LEU A 15 -46.36 -54.96 30.73
C LEU A 15 -45.73 -53.62 31.12
N LEU A 16 -45.63 -53.33 32.42
CA LEU A 16 -45.04 -52.09 32.91
C LEU A 16 -43.54 -51.99 32.56
N MET A 17 -42.81 -53.11 32.70
CA MET A 17 -41.41 -53.21 32.31
C MET A 17 -41.25 -53.06 30.79
N PHE A 18 -42.12 -53.68 30.00
CA PHE A 18 -42.12 -53.55 28.54
C PHE A 18 -42.35 -52.10 28.09
N LEU A 19 -43.33 -51.40 28.70
CA LEU A 19 -43.58 -49.98 28.42
C LEU A 19 -42.40 -49.10 28.83
N TYR A 20 -41.80 -49.37 29.99
CA TYR A 20 -40.62 -48.66 30.47
C TYR A 20 -39.43 -48.85 29.51
N PHE A 21 -39.15 -50.09 29.12
CA PHE A 21 -38.07 -50.42 28.17
C PHE A 21 -38.32 -49.81 26.80
N ARG A 22 -39.54 -49.90 26.26
CA ARG A 22 -39.89 -49.29 24.97
C ARG A 22 -39.64 -47.79 24.99
N LYS A 23 -40.09 -47.09 26.05
CA LYS A 23 -39.86 -45.66 26.20
C LYS A 23 -38.37 -45.30 26.35
N ARG A 24 -37.58 -46.17 26.99
CA ARG A 24 -36.12 -45.98 27.15
C ARG A 24 -35.36 -46.25 25.84
N ILE A 25 -35.76 -47.25 25.07
CA ILE A 25 -35.16 -47.58 23.77
C ILE A 25 -35.49 -46.49 22.73
N ASP A 26 -36.70 -45.91 22.78
CA ASP A 26 -37.04 -44.76 21.93
C ASP A 26 -36.16 -43.53 22.23
N GLN A 27 -35.52 -43.47 23.41
CA GLN A 27 -34.51 -42.45 23.71
C GLN A 27 -33.13 -42.79 23.11
N GLU A 28 -32.81 -44.06 22.87
CA GLU A 28 -31.53 -44.47 22.26
C GLU A 28 -31.49 -44.23 20.74
N LEU A 29 -32.65 -44.03 20.09
CA LEU A 29 -32.78 -43.46 18.72
C LEU A 29 -32.25 -42.02 18.58
N THR A 30 -31.75 -41.43 19.67
CA THR A 30 -31.07 -40.12 19.65
C THR A 30 -29.76 -40.14 18.85
N ALA A 31 -29.15 -41.32 18.59
CA ALA A 31 -28.00 -41.43 17.70
C ALA A 31 -28.32 -41.00 16.26
N GLU A 32 -29.49 -41.35 15.74
CA GLU A 32 -29.97 -40.90 14.41
C GLU A 32 -30.13 -39.37 14.38
N ARG A 33 -30.67 -38.81 15.46
CA ARG A 33 -30.82 -37.35 15.61
C ARG A 33 -29.46 -36.63 15.74
N ALA A 34 -28.45 -37.28 16.32
CA ALA A 34 -27.11 -36.71 16.40
C ALA A 34 -26.46 -36.62 15.01
N ILE A 35 -26.63 -37.64 14.18
CA ILE A 35 -26.15 -37.62 12.79
C ILE A 35 -26.86 -36.56 11.96
N GLU A 36 -28.19 -36.42 12.10
CA GLU A 36 -28.94 -35.39 11.40
C GLU A 36 -28.49 -33.98 11.79
N LYS A 37 -28.27 -33.72 13.09
CA LYS A 37 -27.74 -32.44 13.57
C LYS A 37 -26.35 -32.13 13.04
N VAL A 38 -25.46 -33.13 13.01
CA VAL A 38 -24.11 -32.96 12.45
C VAL A 38 -24.19 -32.64 10.96
N ARG A 39 -25.10 -33.29 10.22
CA ARG A 39 -25.31 -33.03 8.80
C ARG A 39 -25.87 -31.62 8.55
N GLU A 40 -26.81 -31.17 9.37
CA GLU A 40 -27.34 -29.81 9.34
C GLU A 40 -26.24 -28.77 9.61
N GLU A 41 -25.42 -28.99 10.64
CA GLU A 41 -24.31 -28.11 10.98
C GLU A 41 -23.25 -28.07 9.87
N ILE A 42 -22.91 -29.21 9.27
CA ILE A 42 -22.03 -29.27 8.10
C ILE A 42 -22.65 -28.48 6.95
N GLY A 43 -23.96 -28.60 6.71
CA GLY A 43 -24.65 -27.83 5.68
C GLY A 43 -24.56 -26.32 5.91
N LEU A 44 -24.75 -25.88 7.15
CA LEU A 44 -24.61 -24.48 7.54
C LEU A 44 -23.17 -23.98 7.39
N LEU A 45 -22.19 -24.77 7.84
CA LEU A 45 -20.77 -24.45 7.69
C LEU A 45 -20.36 -24.36 6.21
N VAL A 46 -20.83 -25.27 5.36
CA VAL A 46 -20.57 -25.22 3.91
C VAL A 46 -21.20 -23.97 3.30
N ALA A 47 -22.43 -23.61 3.70
CA ALA A 47 -23.10 -22.42 3.22
C ALA A 47 -22.36 -21.14 3.64
N GLU A 48 -21.91 -21.07 4.90
CA GLU A 48 -21.12 -19.95 5.42
C GLU A 48 -19.75 -19.85 4.75
N LEU A 49 -19.07 -20.99 4.57
CA LEU A 49 -17.78 -21.05 3.88
C LEU A 49 -17.93 -20.60 2.44
N ASN A 50 -18.97 -21.07 1.73
CA ASN A 50 -19.21 -20.66 0.35
C ASN A 50 -19.49 -19.15 0.26
N LYS A 51 -20.34 -18.61 1.16
CA LYS A 51 -20.63 -17.18 1.22
C LYS A 51 -19.37 -16.34 1.48
N THR A 52 -18.53 -16.78 2.41
CA THR A 52 -17.29 -16.09 2.75
C THR A 52 -16.27 -16.20 1.61
N THR A 53 -16.21 -17.36 0.97
CA THR A 53 -15.34 -17.61 -0.20
C THR A 53 -15.74 -16.73 -1.38
N GLU A 54 -17.03 -16.65 -1.71
CA GLU A 54 -17.54 -15.79 -2.79
C GLU A 54 -17.20 -14.31 -2.54
N ARG A 55 -17.37 -13.85 -1.30
CA ARG A 55 -16.97 -12.50 -0.90
C ARG A 55 -15.46 -12.29 -1.05
N ASN A 56 -14.65 -13.26 -0.64
CA ASN A 56 -13.20 -13.19 -0.76
C ASN A 56 -12.75 -13.17 -2.22
N ILE A 57 -13.36 -13.99 -3.08
CA ILE A 57 -13.12 -13.99 -4.52
C ILE A 57 -13.45 -12.61 -5.10
N THR A 58 -14.61 -12.04 -4.76
CA THR A 58 -15.00 -10.69 -5.21
C THR A 58 -13.96 -9.63 -4.82
N LEU A 59 -13.47 -9.68 -3.57
CA LEU A 59 -12.45 -8.75 -3.08
C LEU A 59 -11.11 -8.93 -3.80
N ILE A 60 -10.71 -10.18 -4.07
CA ILE A 60 -9.49 -10.48 -4.81
C ILE A 60 -9.62 -10.00 -6.25
N GLU A 61 -10.74 -10.24 -6.92
CA GLU A 61 -10.99 -9.75 -8.28
C GLU A 61 -10.91 -8.22 -8.35
N ASP A 62 -11.55 -7.53 -7.40
CA ASP A 62 -11.49 -6.08 -7.32
C ASP A 62 -10.05 -5.58 -7.11
N ARG A 63 -9.28 -6.26 -6.26
CA ARG A 63 -7.88 -5.90 -6.03
C ARG A 63 -7.02 -6.14 -7.27
N VAL A 64 -7.21 -7.26 -7.96
CA VAL A 64 -6.54 -7.58 -9.23
C VAL A 64 -6.87 -6.52 -10.27
N ARG A 65 -8.14 -6.14 -10.42
CA ARG A 65 -8.55 -5.07 -11.36
C ARG A 65 -7.91 -3.73 -11.02
N ARG A 66 -7.86 -3.35 -9.74
CA ARG A 66 -7.20 -2.10 -9.32
C ARG A 66 -5.71 -2.11 -9.64
N VAL A 67 -5.02 -3.20 -9.32
CA VAL A 67 -3.59 -3.35 -9.63
C VAL A 67 -3.37 -3.29 -11.15
N ALA A 68 -4.19 -3.97 -11.94
CA ALA A 68 -4.10 -3.92 -13.40
C ALA A 68 -4.28 -2.49 -13.94
N GLN A 69 -5.25 -1.73 -13.41
CA GLN A 69 -5.45 -0.32 -13.79
C GLN A 69 -4.29 0.58 -13.38
N GLU A 70 -3.68 0.36 -12.22
CA GLU A 70 -2.50 1.13 -11.78
C GLU A 70 -1.28 0.83 -12.65
N VAL A 71 -1.06 -0.44 -13.02
CA VAL A 71 -0.03 -0.84 -13.98
C VAL A 71 -0.27 -0.18 -15.34
N GLU A 72 -1.50 -0.19 -15.83
CA GLU A 72 -1.83 0.44 -17.11
C GLU A 72 -1.59 1.97 -17.08
N ARG A 73 -1.89 2.64 -15.96
CA ARG A 73 -1.57 4.06 -15.79
C ARG A 73 -0.06 4.31 -15.78
N ALA A 74 0.70 3.46 -15.10
CA ALA A 74 2.16 3.53 -15.07
C ALA A 74 2.74 3.34 -16.49
N ASP A 75 2.24 2.37 -17.25
CA ASP A 75 2.66 2.11 -18.63
C ASP A 75 2.33 3.29 -19.56
N ARG A 76 1.13 3.87 -19.44
CA ARG A 76 0.77 5.07 -20.21
C ARG A 76 1.69 6.25 -19.88
N SER A 77 2.02 6.45 -18.60
CA SER A 77 2.96 7.50 -18.17
C SER A 77 4.37 7.25 -18.68
N LEU A 78 4.85 6.00 -18.65
CA LEU A 78 6.16 5.60 -19.17
C LEU A 78 6.24 5.83 -20.68
N SER A 79 5.19 5.46 -21.41
CA SER A 79 5.08 5.70 -22.85
C SER A 79 5.12 7.19 -23.19
N ALA A 80 4.35 8.02 -22.46
CA ALA A 80 4.36 9.47 -22.62
C ALA A 80 5.76 10.07 -22.33
N LEU A 81 6.39 9.65 -21.23
CA LEU A 81 7.73 10.12 -20.86
C LEU A 81 8.79 9.71 -21.90
N THR A 82 8.71 8.49 -22.42
CA THR A 82 9.59 8.00 -23.49
C THR A 82 9.44 8.86 -24.75
N ARG A 83 8.21 9.25 -25.10
CA ARG A 83 7.94 10.11 -26.26
C ARG A 83 8.47 11.53 -26.06
N VAL A 84 8.32 12.10 -24.85
CA VAL A 84 8.91 13.40 -24.51
C VAL A 84 10.44 13.33 -24.62
N ARG A 85 11.07 12.31 -24.04
CA ARG A 85 12.51 12.10 -24.11
C ARG A 85 13.00 12.10 -25.57
N GLU A 86 12.33 11.35 -26.45
CA GLU A 86 12.69 11.26 -27.86
C GLU A 86 12.57 12.62 -28.58
N THR A 87 11.55 13.43 -28.25
CA THR A 87 11.44 14.79 -28.79
C THR A 87 12.49 15.73 -28.24
N THR A 88 12.82 15.65 -26.95
CA THR A 88 13.85 16.47 -26.32
C THR A 88 15.23 16.15 -26.89
N GLU A 89 15.58 14.87 -27.05
CA GLU A 89 16.84 14.44 -27.69
C GLU A 89 16.97 15.03 -29.11
N ARG A 90 15.93 14.94 -29.94
CA ARG A 90 15.91 15.55 -31.29
C ARG A 90 16.07 17.07 -31.28
N THR A 91 15.44 17.77 -30.32
CA THR A 91 15.60 19.23 -30.20
C THR A 91 17.00 19.63 -29.75
N VAL A 92 17.61 18.87 -28.83
CA VAL A 92 18.97 19.10 -28.35
C VAL A 92 19.99 18.84 -29.46
N GLU A 93 19.81 17.79 -30.27
CA GLU A 93 20.65 17.53 -31.45
C GLU A 93 20.55 18.66 -32.48
N THR A 94 19.34 19.15 -32.76
CA THR A 94 19.12 20.26 -33.70
C THR A 94 19.75 21.56 -33.16
N TYR A 95 19.59 21.84 -31.87
CA TYR A 95 20.20 23.00 -31.22
C TYR A 95 21.73 22.92 -31.24
N ASN A 96 22.31 21.76 -30.94
CA ASN A 96 23.75 21.54 -31.02
C ASN A 96 24.30 21.63 -32.45
N ALA A 97 23.55 21.16 -33.45
CA ALA A 97 23.92 21.30 -34.85
C ALA A 97 23.89 22.77 -35.32
N LEU A 98 22.88 23.54 -34.90
CA LEU A 98 22.80 24.99 -35.17
C LEU A 98 23.88 25.78 -34.43
N GLY A 99 24.16 25.45 -33.18
CA GLY A 99 25.25 26.02 -32.40
C GLY A 99 26.61 25.76 -33.05
N ARG A 100 26.90 24.50 -33.44
CA ARG A 100 28.13 24.15 -34.17
C ARG A 100 28.25 24.83 -35.53
N ARG A 101 27.14 24.98 -36.26
CA ARG A 101 27.13 25.71 -37.53
C ARG A 101 27.40 27.20 -37.33
N SER A 102 26.84 27.81 -36.28
CA SER A 102 27.08 29.22 -35.94
C SER A 102 28.54 29.47 -35.52
N VAL A 103 29.15 28.55 -34.76
CA VAL A 103 30.56 28.61 -34.37
C VAL A 103 31.45 28.49 -35.60
N ARG A 104 31.12 27.59 -36.54
CA ARG A 104 31.88 27.43 -37.79
C ARG A 104 31.74 28.62 -38.74
N SER A 105 30.58 29.29 -38.76
CA SER A 105 30.41 30.56 -39.50
C SER A 105 31.09 31.76 -38.82
N ASN A 106 31.45 31.64 -37.53
CA ASN A 106 32.19 32.67 -36.80
C ASN A 106 33.72 32.49 -36.93
N GLU A 107 34.20 31.33 -37.37
CA GLU A 107 35.64 31.04 -37.58
C GLU A 107 36.22 31.62 -38.88
N GLU A 108 35.40 32.11 -39.82
CA GLU A 108 35.89 32.82 -41.02
C GLU A 108 36.00 34.35 -40.84
N SER A 109 35.70 34.88 -39.65
CA SER A 109 35.84 36.31 -39.35
C SER A 109 36.39 36.57 -37.96
N SER A 110 37.66 36.22 -37.73
CA SER A 110 38.63 37.06 -37.01
C SER A 110 39.90 36.26 -36.72
N LEU A 111 40.98 36.63 -37.39
CA LEU A 111 42.31 36.58 -36.79
C LEU A 111 42.31 37.52 -35.58
N ASP A 112 43.02 37.09 -34.53
CA ASP A 112 43.38 37.82 -33.30
C ASP A 112 42.45 37.63 -32.08
N VAL A 113 42.81 36.72 -31.17
CA VAL A 113 43.46 37.03 -29.88
C VAL A 113 43.72 35.73 -29.10
N GLY A 114 44.99 35.53 -28.70
CA GLY A 114 45.39 35.02 -27.37
C GLY A 114 44.99 33.61 -26.92
N LYS A 115 45.94 32.67 -26.97
CA LYS A 115 45.97 31.37 -26.27
C LYS A 115 46.49 31.56 -24.81
N PRO A 116 46.57 30.51 -23.97
CA PRO A 116 45.57 29.95 -23.07
C PRO A 116 45.86 30.23 -21.58
N ALA A 117 44.85 30.30 -20.71
CA ALA A 117 45.03 30.27 -19.26
C ALA A 117 44.09 29.25 -18.60
N GLU A 118 44.68 28.57 -17.62
CA GLU A 118 44.30 27.36 -16.91
C GLU A 118 43.04 27.46 -16.02
N PRO A 119 42.56 26.31 -15.45
CA PRO A 119 41.23 26.16 -14.89
C PRO A 119 41.08 26.88 -13.55
N VAL A 120 39.96 27.58 -13.37
CA VAL A 120 39.60 28.16 -12.07
C VAL A 120 39.03 27.05 -11.18
N GLU A 121 39.94 26.33 -10.54
CA GLU A 121 39.75 25.77 -9.22
C GLU A 121 39.62 26.94 -8.25
N ASN A 122 38.42 27.21 -7.72
CA ASN A 122 38.27 28.04 -6.53
C ASN A 122 37.68 27.20 -5.42
N LYS A 123 38.58 26.68 -4.59
CA LYS A 123 38.30 26.01 -3.33
C LYS A 123 38.29 27.07 -2.22
N SER A 124 37.29 26.96 -1.36
CA SER A 124 37.16 27.58 -0.04
C SER A 124 36.58 28.99 -0.01
N GLU A 125 35.29 29.06 0.34
CA GLU A 125 34.97 29.44 1.71
C GLU A 125 33.76 28.66 2.21
N VAL A 126 34.04 27.56 2.91
CA VAL A 126 33.07 26.92 3.80
C VAL A 126 32.87 27.90 4.96
N THR A 127 31.90 28.80 4.82
CA THR A 127 31.38 29.52 5.97
C THR A 127 30.45 28.56 6.70
N VAL A 128 30.94 28.01 7.80
CA VAL A 128 30.15 27.25 8.77
C VAL A 128 29.16 28.23 9.42
N ALA A 129 28.05 28.49 8.73
CA ALA A 129 26.87 29.12 9.31
C ALA A 129 26.11 28.06 10.15
N PRO A 130 25.53 28.45 11.30
CA PRO A 130 25.30 27.56 12.42
C PRO A 130 24.32 26.43 12.04
N GLU A 131 24.65 25.19 12.39
CA GLU A 131 23.78 24.01 12.19
C GLU A 131 22.35 24.20 12.72
N ASN A 132 22.13 25.14 13.63
CA ASN A 132 20.82 25.49 14.17
C ASN A 132 19.88 26.07 13.10
N ASP A 133 20.39 26.81 12.11
CA ASP A 133 19.55 27.51 11.13
C ASP A 133 19.04 26.56 10.04
N ARG A 134 19.84 25.56 9.65
CA ARG A 134 19.38 24.48 8.78
C ARG A 134 18.39 23.53 9.44
N ARG A 135 18.34 23.51 10.77
CA ARG A 135 17.35 22.74 11.54
C ARG A 135 16.04 23.52 11.63
N SER A 136 16.07 24.82 11.94
CA SER A 136 14.88 25.68 11.92
C SER A 136 14.23 25.78 10.55
N LEU A 137 15.02 25.83 9.47
CA LEU A 137 14.51 25.83 8.09
C LEU A 137 13.73 24.55 7.77
N ARG A 138 14.26 23.38 8.15
CA ARG A 138 13.59 22.08 7.94
C ARG A 138 12.30 21.96 8.75
N ASP A 139 12.30 22.42 9.99
CA ASP A 139 11.10 22.43 10.83
C ASP A 139 10.02 23.35 10.23
N SER A 140 10.42 24.51 9.68
CA SER A 140 9.51 25.45 9.01
C SER A 140 8.91 24.87 7.72
N VAL A 141 9.71 24.15 6.93
CA VAL A 141 9.24 23.41 5.74
C VAL A 141 8.18 22.38 6.13
N PHE A 142 8.45 21.60 7.18
CA PHE A 142 7.54 20.56 7.63
C PHE A 142 6.22 21.13 8.18
N GLU A 143 6.28 22.26 8.89
CA GLU A 143 5.09 22.94 9.40
C GLU A 143 4.21 23.51 8.29
N LEU A 144 4.79 24.19 7.30
CA LEU A 144 4.07 24.73 6.14
C LEU A 144 3.45 23.60 5.30
N HIS A 145 4.17 22.50 5.10
CA HIS A 145 3.65 21.33 4.41
C HIS A 145 2.48 20.69 5.16
N ARG A 146 2.55 20.62 6.50
CA ARG A 146 1.44 20.13 7.35
C ARG A 146 0.23 21.07 7.32
N GLN A 147 0.43 22.36 7.10
CA GLN A 147 -0.64 23.33 6.88
C GLN A 147 -1.30 23.23 5.49
N GLY A 148 -0.81 22.33 4.62
CA GLY A 148 -1.35 22.10 3.28
C GLY A 148 -0.86 23.10 2.24
N VAL A 149 0.21 23.85 2.54
CA VAL A 149 0.84 24.77 1.58
C VAL A 149 1.55 23.95 0.49
N PRO A 150 1.37 24.27 -0.81
CA PRO A 150 2.00 23.52 -1.88
C PRO A 150 3.51 23.76 -1.96
N VAL A 151 4.25 22.76 -2.45
CA VAL A 151 5.73 22.67 -2.37
C VAL A 151 6.45 23.78 -3.15
N ASP A 152 5.84 24.24 -4.25
CA ASP A 152 6.28 25.37 -5.05
C ASP A 152 6.24 26.69 -4.27
N GLU A 153 5.20 26.90 -3.48
CA GLU A 153 5.03 28.09 -2.66
C GLU A 153 5.97 28.09 -1.45
N ILE A 154 6.24 26.92 -0.86
CA ILE A 154 7.23 26.75 0.21
C ILE A 154 8.64 27.08 -0.31
N ALA A 155 8.98 26.58 -1.51
CA ALA A 155 10.26 26.84 -2.16
C ALA A 155 10.46 28.34 -2.44
N ALA A 156 9.42 29.03 -2.92
CA ALA A 156 9.45 30.47 -3.17
C ALA A 156 9.59 31.31 -1.88
N ARG A 157 8.97 30.89 -0.77
CA ARG A 157 9.02 31.60 0.51
C ARG A 157 10.33 31.41 1.28
N LEU A 158 10.94 30.23 1.18
CA LEU A 158 12.16 29.87 1.93
C LEU A 158 13.44 29.95 1.09
N GLY A 159 13.33 30.27 -0.21
CA GLY A 159 14.48 30.46 -1.10
C GLY A 159 15.20 29.18 -1.50
N GLY A 160 14.52 28.03 -1.42
CA GLY A 160 15.06 26.71 -1.76
C GLY A 160 14.61 26.20 -3.12
N THR A 161 15.24 25.13 -3.62
CA THR A 161 14.77 24.45 -4.84
C THR A 161 13.62 23.49 -4.52
N ILE A 162 12.71 23.24 -5.47
CA ILE A 162 11.58 22.31 -5.28
C ILE A 162 12.08 20.92 -4.84
N ALA A 163 13.16 20.43 -5.46
CA ALA A 163 13.77 19.14 -5.15
C ALA A 163 14.35 19.09 -3.72
N GLU A 164 14.91 20.20 -3.23
CA GLU A 164 15.43 20.29 -1.86
C GLU A 164 14.30 20.27 -0.82
N ILE A 165 13.19 20.97 -1.07
CA ILE A 165 12.02 20.98 -0.19
C ILE A 165 11.36 19.59 -0.15
N GLU A 166 11.19 18.94 -1.30
CA GLU A 166 10.63 17.58 -1.39
C GLU A 166 11.50 16.55 -0.66
N LEU A 167 12.83 16.68 -0.79
CA LEU A 167 13.78 15.86 -0.05
C LEU A 167 13.64 16.07 1.47
N MET A 168 13.47 17.32 1.93
CA MET A 168 13.28 17.64 3.35
C MET A 168 11.96 17.10 3.90
N VAL A 169 10.88 17.15 3.13
CA VAL A 169 9.57 16.57 3.52
C VAL A 169 9.66 15.04 3.63
N GLY A 170 10.36 14.40 2.69
CA GLY A 170 10.54 12.94 2.68
C GLY A 170 11.40 12.39 3.82
N LEU A 171 12.34 13.21 4.34
CA LEU A 171 13.22 12.85 5.46
C LEU A 171 12.53 12.91 6.84
N GLY A 172 11.35 13.53 6.94
CA GLY A 172 10.59 13.67 8.19
C GLY A 172 11.24 14.61 9.23
N PRO A 173 10.53 14.96 10.32
CA PRO A 173 11.03 15.91 11.31
C PRO A 173 12.24 15.32 12.04
N THR A 174 13.33 16.07 12.12
CA THR A 174 14.51 15.65 12.88
C THR A 174 14.25 15.89 14.36
N GLY A 175 13.93 14.80 15.07
CA GLY A 175 13.56 14.83 16.48
C GLY A 175 14.58 15.57 17.36
N ARG A 176 14.06 16.57 18.09
CA ARG A 176 14.67 17.29 19.20
C ARG A 176 15.35 16.31 20.17
N ARG A 177 16.69 16.24 20.18
CA ARG A 177 17.47 15.71 21.31
C ARG A 177 18.28 16.82 21.97
N SER A 178 17.96 16.99 23.25
CA SER A 178 18.70 17.61 24.36
C SER A 178 19.06 19.10 24.28
N ARG A 179 18.34 19.91 25.07
CA ARG A 179 18.97 20.82 26.03
C ARG A 179 17.96 21.29 27.08
N THR A 180 17.93 20.60 28.21
CA THR A 180 17.76 21.22 29.53
C THR A 180 18.66 20.46 30.48
N ASP A 181 19.34 21.24 31.30
CA ASP A 181 20.31 20.89 32.33
C ASP A 181 19.88 19.78 33.30
#